data_AF-A0A7W1L4Y5-F1
#
_entry.id   AF-A0A7W1L4Y5-F1
#
_cell.length_a   1.000
_cell.length_b   1.000
_cell.length_c   1.000
_cell.angle_alpha   90.00
_cell.angle_beta   90.00
_cell.angle_gamma   90.00
#
_symmetry.space_group_name_H-M   'P 1'
#
loop_
_entity.id
_entity.type
_entity.pdbx_description
1 polymer ?
#
loop_
_entity_poly.entity_id
_entity_poly.type
_entity_poly.pdbx_seq_one_letter_code
_entity_poly.pdbx_strand_id
1 'polypeptide(L)'
;MHVAPRSLRHWLVAPLLALGMAAGATHAHTYAPPHVRGGLAQLDVFDRADGIALPVYGKDGRHYVVGTPGHEYALRIRNTTGGRILVVTSVDGVNVVSGDTAAPAQSGYVLP
;
A
#
# COMPACT_ATOMS: atom_id res chain seq x y z
N MET A 1 -52.93 53.31 49.75
CA MET A 1 -54.24 52.87 49.24
C MET A 1 -53.99 51.93 48.05
N HIS A 2 -54.74 50.82 47.96
CA HIS A 2 -54.82 49.83 46.85
C HIS A 2 -53.73 48.75 46.65
N VAL A 3 -53.94 47.61 47.33
CA VAL A 3 -54.30 46.27 46.81
C VAL A 3 -53.55 45.71 45.56
N ALA A 4 -52.87 44.58 45.76
CA ALA A 4 -52.34 43.65 44.73
C ALA A 4 -53.49 42.86 44.04
N PRO A 5 -53.33 42.15 42.89
CA PRO A 5 -52.54 40.92 42.87
C PRO A 5 -51.88 40.46 41.54
N ARG A 6 -50.98 39.50 41.74
CA ARG A 6 -50.43 38.43 40.89
C ARG A 6 -51.19 38.04 39.60
N SER A 7 -50.44 37.84 38.51
CA SER A 7 -50.29 36.54 37.78
C SER A 7 -49.40 36.79 36.55
N LEU A 8 -48.19 36.24 36.49
CA LEU A 8 -47.80 34.88 36.08
C LEU A 8 -47.85 34.68 34.55
N ARG A 9 -46.77 34.07 34.05
CA ARG A 9 -46.62 33.30 32.80
C ARG A 9 -46.14 34.12 31.58
N HIS A 10 -45.20 33.69 30.73
CA HIS A 10 -44.62 32.37 30.46
C HIS A 10 -43.15 32.53 30.00
N TRP A 11 -42.23 31.76 30.56
CA TRP A 11 -40.87 31.61 30.04
C TRP A 11 -40.92 30.76 28.77
N LEU A 12 -40.51 31.30 27.62
CA LEU A 12 -40.21 30.51 26.44
C LEU A 12 -38.69 30.28 26.41
N VAL A 13 -38.26 29.16 26.99
CA VAL A 13 -36.90 28.65 26.78
C VAL A 13 -36.93 27.83 25.50
N ALA A 14 -36.33 28.35 24.44
CA ALA A 14 -36.12 27.63 23.19
C ALA A 14 -35.01 26.57 23.38
N PRO A 15 -35.20 25.29 23.00
CA PRO A 15 -34.12 24.33 23.01
C PRO A 15 -33.26 24.54 21.75
N LEU A 16 -32.01 24.98 21.91
CA LEU A 16 -31.01 24.89 20.85
C LEU A 16 -30.75 23.41 20.56
N LEU A 17 -31.10 22.96 19.36
CA LEU A 17 -30.71 21.66 18.82
C LEU A 17 -29.19 21.64 18.62
N ALA A 18 -28.49 20.84 19.43
CA ALA A 18 -27.09 20.51 19.21
C ALA A 18 -27.01 19.44 18.11
N LEU A 19 -26.57 19.83 16.91
CA LEU A 19 -26.26 18.89 15.83
C LEU A 19 -24.78 18.49 15.94
N GLY A 20 -24.52 17.36 16.58
CA GLY A 20 -23.19 16.75 16.64
C GLY A 20 -22.80 16.21 15.25
N MET A 21 -21.83 16.85 14.60
CA MET A 21 -21.15 16.27 13.44
C MET A 21 -20.19 15.18 13.93
N ALA A 22 -20.65 13.94 13.92
CA ALA A 22 -19.76 12.78 13.95
C ALA A 22 -19.08 12.69 12.57
N ALA A 23 -17.88 13.26 12.46
CA ALA A 23 -17.01 13.06 11.30
C ALA A 23 -16.65 11.56 11.23
N GLY A 24 -17.27 10.84 10.30
CA GLY A 24 -16.88 9.48 9.99
C GLY A 24 -15.45 9.47 9.48
N ALA A 25 -14.53 8.91 10.25
CA ALA A 25 -13.19 8.61 9.78
C ALA A 25 -13.31 7.57 8.68
N THR A 26 -13.29 8.00 7.42
CA THR A 26 -13.12 7.11 6.28
C THR A 26 -11.75 6.47 6.41
N HIS A 27 -11.72 5.20 6.83
CA HIS A 27 -10.51 4.40 6.75
C HIS A 27 -10.12 4.31 5.28
N ALA A 28 -9.10 5.07 4.87
CA ALA A 28 -8.46 4.87 3.59
C ALA A 28 -7.81 3.49 3.64
N HIS A 29 -8.46 2.51 3.02
CA HIS A 29 -7.88 1.20 2.83
C HIS A 29 -6.76 1.38 1.80
N THR A 30 -5.52 1.48 2.26
CA THR A 30 -4.36 1.53 1.37
C THR A 30 -4.37 0.24 0.55
N TYR A 31 -4.72 0.34 -0.73
CA TYR A 31 -4.58 -0.78 -1.65
C TYR A 31 -3.08 -1.01 -1.85
N ALA A 32 -2.54 -2.01 -1.15
CA ALA A 32 -1.22 -2.52 -1.42
C ALA A 32 -1.36 -3.51 -2.59
N PRO A 33 -0.78 -3.23 -3.78
CA PRO A 33 -0.84 -4.17 -4.88
C PRO A 33 -0.22 -5.51 -4.45
N PRO A 34 -0.78 -6.64 -4.90
CA PRO A 34 -0.27 -7.95 -4.55
C PRO A 34 1.16 -8.10 -5.04
N HIS A 35 2.01 -8.64 -4.17
CA HIS A 35 3.44 -8.83 -4.39
C HIS A 35 3.79 -10.31 -4.31
N VAL A 36 4.93 -10.73 -4.87
CA VAL A 36 5.43 -12.09 -4.66
C VAL A 36 6.14 -12.13 -3.30
N ARG A 37 5.65 -12.91 -2.34
CA ARG A 37 6.40 -13.25 -1.12
C ARG A 37 7.01 -14.63 -1.26
N GLY A 38 8.34 -14.67 -1.31
CA GLY A 38 9.09 -15.87 -0.95
C GLY A 38 9.34 -15.91 0.55
N GLY A 39 9.84 -17.05 1.05
CA GLY A 39 10.21 -17.19 2.46
C GLY A 39 11.34 -16.23 2.91
N LEU A 40 12.15 -15.72 1.97
CA LEU A 40 13.31 -14.87 2.26
C LEU A 40 13.13 -13.40 1.82
N ALA A 41 12.39 -13.16 0.73
CA ALA A 41 12.27 -11.83 0.15
C ALA A 41 10.89 -11.61 -0.45
N GLN A 42 10.48 -10.35 -0.49
CA GLN A 42 9.35 -9.86 -1.26
C GLN A 42 9.84 -9.19 -2.55
N LEU A 43 9.15 -9.43 -3.67
CA LEU A 43 9.38 -8.79 -4.96
C LEU A 43 8.10 -8.06 -5.42
N ASP A 44 8.27 -6.79 -5.80
CA ASP A 44 7.27 -5.98 -6.50
C ASP A 44 7.83 -5.55 -7.88
N VAL A 45 6.95 -5.41 -8.87
CA VAL A 45 7.28 -4.84 -10.19
C VAL A 45 6.52 -3.52 -10.34
N PHE A 46 7.22 -2.45 -10.70
CA PHE A 46 6.65 -1.13 -10.93
C PHE A 46 6.68 -0.77 -12.40
N ASP A 47 5.59 -0.23 -12.92
CA ASP A 47 5.65 0.55 -14.17
C ASP A 47 6.37 1.86 -13.89
N ARG A 48 7.46 2.13 -14.61
CA ARG A 48 8.28 3.32 -14.36
C ARG A 48 7.64 4.59 -14.92
N ALA A 49 6.74 4.48 -15.91
CA ALA A 49 6.03 5.63 -16.46
C ALA A 49 5.04 6.19 -15.43
N ASP A 50 4.30 5.29 -14.76
CA ASP A 50 3.24 5.67 -13.82
C ASP A 50 3.69 5.64 -12.36
N GLY A 51 4.81 4.98 -12.05
CA GLY A 51 5.31 4.79 -10.68
C GLY A 51 4.44 3.85 -9.84
N ILE A 52 3.60 3.03 -10.49
CA ILE A 52 2.62 2.16 -9.84
C ILE A 52 3.14 0.73 -9.81
N ALA A 53 2.98 0.05 -8.66
CA ALA A 53 3.25 -1.38 -8.58
C ALA A 53 2.15 -2.18 -9.27
N LEU A 54 2.56 -3.08 -10.17
CA LEU A 54 1.69 -3.90 -10.98
C LEU A 54 1.04 -5.01 -10.14
N PRO A 55 -0.26 -5.30 -10.35
CA PRO A 55 -0.90 -6.46 -9.76
C PRO A 55 -0.23 -7.77 -10.23
N VAL A 56 0.07 -8.63 -9.26
CA VAL A 56 0.56 -10.00 -9.49
C VAL A 56 -0.60 -11.00 -9.59
N TYR A 57 -0.58 -11.81 -10.64
CA TYR A 57 -1.52 -12.90 -10.91
C TYR A 57 -0.82 -14.25 -10.75
N GLY A 58 -1.38 -15.16 -9.96
CA GLY A 58 -0.85 -16.51 -9.78
C GLY A 58 -1.53 -17.52 -10.71
N LYS A 59 -0.77 -18.36 -11.41
CA LYS A 59 -1.29 -19.49 -12.19
C LYS A 59 -0.23 -20.59 -12.31
N ASP A 60 -0.62 -21.84 -12.06
CA ASP A 60 0.23 -23.04 -12.21
C ASP A 60 1.57 -22.93 -11.47
N GLY A 61 1.56 -22.41 -10.24
CA GLY A 61 2.76 -22.23 -9.42
C GLY A 61 3.69 -21.11 -9.91
N ARG A 62 3.26 -20.29 -10.88
CA ARG A 62 4.00 -19.14 -11.41
C ARG A 62 3.28 -17.84 -11.10
N HIS A 63 4.05 -16.76 -11.07
CA HIS A 63 3.57 -15.40 -10.85
C HIS A 63 3.75 -14.58 -12.13
N TYR A 64 2.72 -13.81 -12.49
CA TYR A 64 2.68 -13.02 -13.71
C TYR A 64 2.25 -11.58 -13.37
N VAL A 65 2.77 -10.62 -14.13
CA VAL A 65 2.28 -9.24 -14.17
C VAL A 65 1.85 -8.94 -15.60
N VAL A 66 0.90 -8.02 -15.78
CA VAL A 66 0.51 -7.56 -17.12
C VAL A 66 1.43 -6.41 -17.50
N GLY A 67 2.23 -6.61 -18.55
CA GLY A 67 3.08 -5.58 -19.13
C GLY A 67 2.43 -4.92 -20.36
N THR A 68 2.93 -3.75 -20.70
CA THR A 68 2.58 -2.93 -21.86
C THR A 68 3.84 -2.79 -22.74
N PRO A 69 3.77 -3.12 -24.04
CA PRO A 69 4.91 -2.98 -24.94
C PRO A 69 5.49 -1.56 -24.93
N GLY A 70 6.81 -1.45 -24.83
CA GLY A 70 7.53 -0.17 -24.80
C GLY A 70 7.63 0.50 -23.43
N HIS A 71 6.98 -0.04 -22.39
CA HIS A 71 7.13 0.46 -21.03
C HIS A 71 8.39 -0.10 -20.36
N GLU A 72 9.01 0.73 -19.52
CA GLU A 72 10.09 0.32 -18.64
C GLU A 72 9.55 -0.12 -17.28
N TYR A 73 10.16 -1.16 -16.71
CA TYR A 73 9.76 -1.70 -15.42
C TYR A 73 10.91 -1.66 -14.41
N ALA A 74 10.57 -1.39 -13.15
CA ALA A 74 11.50 -1.44 -12.03
C ALA A 74 11.17 -2.61 -11.11
N LEU A 75 12.19 -3.37 -10.70
CA LEU A 75 12.07 -4.42 -9.69
C LEU A 75 12.41 -3.86 -8.31
N ARG A 76 11.52 -4.05 -7.35
CA ARG A 76 11.76 -3.72 -5.94
C ARG A 76 11.82 -4.99 -5.13
N ILE A 77 12.99 -5.27 -4.54
CA ILE A 77 13.22 -6.45 -3.72
C ILE A 77 13.46 -6.02 -2.28
N ARG A 78 12.76 -6.67 -1.35
CA ARG A 78 12.86 -6.39 0.09
C ARG A 78 13.17 -7.67 0.85
N ASN A 79 14.22 -7.65 1.66
CA ASN A 79 14.49 -8.70 2.63
C ASN A 79 13.37 -8.76 3.67
N THR A 80 12.85 -9.96 3.94
CA THR A 80 11.81 -10.18 4.95
C THR A 80 12.32 -10.97 6.15
N THR A 81 13.64 -11.19 6.22
CA THR A 81 14.31 -11.89 7.32
C THR A 81 15.02 -10.90 8.25
N GLY A 82 15.54 -11.40 9.37
CA GLY A 82 16.42 -10.62 10.27
C GLY A 82 17.91 -10.77 9.98
N GLY A 83 18.29 -11.48 8.91
CA GLY A 83 19.67 -11.69 8.51
C GLY A 83 19.93 -11.13 7.12
N ARG A 84 21.20 -11.03 6.73
CA ARG A 84 21.55 -10.61 5.36
C ARG A 84 21.25 -11.71 4.36
N ILE A 85 20.66 -11.33 3.23
CA ILE A 85 20.43 -12.26 2.11
C ILE A 85 21.20 -11.80 0.89
N LEU A 86 21.80 -12.74 0.16
CA LEU A 86 22.33 -12.51 -1.18
C LEU A 86 21.19 -12.69 -2.18
N VAL A 87 20.99 -11.69 -3.03
CA VAL A 87 20.00 -11.70 -4.10
C VAL A 87 20.70 -11.63 -5.44
N VAL A 88 20.65 -12.74 -6.17
CA VAL A 88 21.10 -12.84 -7.57
C VAL A 88 19.86 -12.71 -8.46
N THR A 89 19.60 -11.50 -8.96
CA THR A 89 18.44 -11.22 -9.80
C THR A 89 18.76 -11.45 -11.27
N SER A 90 17.82 -12.03 -12.02
CA SER A 90 17.92 -12.17 -13.46
C SER A 90 16.63 -11.77 -14.18
N VAL A 91 16.79 -11.31 -15.43
CA VAL A 91 15.70 -11.04 -16.38
C VAL A 91 16.01 -11.83 -17.65
N ASP A 92 15.05 -12.62 -18.14
CA ASP A 92 15.22 -13.51 -19.30
C ASP A 92 16.45 -14.44 -19.23
N GLY A 93 16.87 -14.79 -18.00
CA GLY A 93 18.05 -15.62 -17.75
C GLY A 93 19.38 -14.87 -17.72
N VAL A 94 19.39 -13.54 -17.81
CA VAL A 94 20.58 -12.69 -17.75
C VAL A 94 20.70 -12.03 -16.37
N ASN A 95 21.88 -12.10 -15.74
CA ASN A 95 22.18 -11.48 -14.46
C ASN A 95 22.10 -9.94 -14.57
N VAL A 96 21.31 -9.30 -13.69
CA VAL A 96 21.09 -7.83 -13.77
C VAL A 96 22.31 -6.99 -13.40
N VAL A 97 23.32 -7.57 -12.76
CA VAL A 97 24.54 -6.89 -12.34
C VAL A 97 25.63 -7.05 -13.39
N SER A 98 25.89 -8.28 -13.87
CA SER A 98 27.01 -8.55 -14.78
C SER A 98 26.64 -8.55 -16.27
N GLY A 99 25.39 -8.87 -16.61
CA GLY A 99 24.97 -9.09 -18.00
C GLY A 99 25.28 -10.49 -18.56
N ASP A 100 25.82 -11.40 -17.75
CA ASP A 100 26.07 -12.80 -18.15
C ASP A 100 24.84 -13.68 -17.92
N THR A 101 24.83 -14.89 -18.48
CA THR A 101 23.85 -15.93 -18.11
C THR A 101 23.84 -16.15 -16.60
N ALA A 102 22.65 -16.11 -16.01
CA ALA A 102 22.44 -16.15 -14.57
C ALA A 102 22.65 -17.54 -13.97
N ALA A 103 23.35 -17.59 -12.82
CA ALA A 103 23.51 -18.78 -12.00
C ALA A 103 23.51 -18.40 -10.49
N PRO A 104 23.01 -19.26 -9.59
CA PRO A 104 22.90 -18.94 -8.17
C PRO A 104 24.23 -18.60 -7.46
N ALA A 105 25.36 -19.10 -7.97
CA ALA A 105 26.69 -18.90 -7.40
C ALA A 105 27.40 -17.60 -7.90
N GLN A 106 26.66 -16.70 -8.54
CA GLN A 106 27.20 -15.43 -9.06
C GLN A 106 27.04 -14.27 -8.07
N SER A 107 27.67 -13.15 -8.42
CA SER A 107 27.52 -11.87 -7.74
C SER A 107 26.08 -11.36 -7.79
N GLY A 108 25.69 -10.62 -6.75
CA GLY A 108 24.37 -10.03 -6.58
C GLY A 108 24.38 -8.96 -5.49
N TYR A 109 23.19 -8.50 -5.09
CA TYR A 109 23.04 -7.53 -4.00
C TYR A 109 22.91 -8.23 -2.66
N VAL A 110 23.58 -7.71 -1.64
CA VAL A 110 23.35 -8.14 -0.25
C VAL A 110 22.34 -7.19 0.38
N LEU A 111 21.17 -7.72 0.72
CA LEU A 111 20.10 -6.95 1.38
C LEU A 111 20.18 -7.16 2.90
N PRO A 112 20.18 -6.08 3.70
CA PRO A 112 20.18 -6.16 5.16
C PRO A 112 18.83 -6.59 5.72
#